data_AF-A0A1I3WLE8-F1
#
_entry.id   AF-A0A1I3WLE8-F1
#
_cell.length_a   1.000
_cell.length_b   1.000
_cell.length_c   1.000
_cell.angle_alpha   90.00
_cell.angle_beta   90.00
_cell.angle_gamma   90.00
#
_symmetry.space_group_name_H-M   'P 1'
#
loop_
_entity.id
_entity.type
_entity.pdbx_description
1 polymer ?
#
loop_
_entity_poly.entity_id
_entity_poly.type
_entity_poly.pdbx_seq_one_letter_code
_entity_poly.pdbx_strand_id
1 'polypeptide(L)' 'MSPLRRNDFRGEPPTFLVSSGLDPFVLQNRRYAAALERAGVPVRYVEYPGLPHGFPASATRYVVSITRSAKPCAGSA' A
#
# COMPACT_ATOMS: atom_id res chain seq x y z
N MET A 1 12.58 1.73 -15.98
CA MET A 1 11.50 2.75 -15.84
C MET A 1 11.06 2.83 -14.39
N SER A 2 10.76 4.02 -13.85
CA SER A 2 10.35 4.18 -12.43
C SER A 2 9.21 5.20 -12.30
N PRO A 3 8.01 4.80 -11.82
CA PRO A 3 6.87 5.71 -11.64
C PRO A 3 7.16 6.85 -10.67
N LEU A 4 8.02 6.63 -9.67
CA LEU A 4 8.44 7.65 -8.70
C LEU A 4 9.21 8.83 -9.31
N ARG A 5 9.69 8.70 -10.55
CA ARG A 5 10.34 9.80 -11.27
C ARG A 5 9.36 10.67 -12.06
N ARG A 6 8.05 10.38 -12.00
CA ARG A 6 7.02 11.23 -12.61
C ARG A 6 6.94 12.54 -11.83
N ASN A 7 6.86 13.67 -12.55
CA ASN A 7 6.80 15.00 -11.93
C ASN A 7 5.44 15.35 -11.32
N ASP A 8 4.38 14.63 -11.71
CA ASP A 8 3.00 14.93 -11.32
C ASP A 8 2.16 13.66 -11.26
N PHE A 9 1.41 13.48 -10.16
CA PHE A 9 0.53 12.34 -9.92
C PHE A 9 -0.96 12.71 -9.93
N ARG A 10 -1.32 13.95 -10.29
CA ARG A 10 -2.72 14.37 -10.38
C ARG A 10 -3.47 13.56 -11.43
N GLY A 11 -4.71 13.18 -11.11
CA GLY A 11 -5.58 12.41 -12.00
C GLY A 11 -5.28 10.91 -12.06
N GLU A 12 -4.33 10.41 -11.28
CA GLU A 12 -4.16 8.97 -11.07
C GLU A 12 -5.41 8.38 -10.39
N PRO A 13 -5.75 7.11 -10.66
CA PRO A 13 -6.92 6.48 -10.06
C PRO A 13 -6.74 6.30 -8.55
N PRO A 14 -7.85 6.23 -7.79
CA PRO A 14 -7.81 5.81 -6.39
C PRO A 14 -6.98 4.54 -6.21
N THR A 15 -6.05 4.55 -5.28
CA THR A 15 -5.01 3.52 -5.17
C THR A 15 -5.11 2.78 -3.84
N PHE A 16 -5.19 1.45 -3.90
CA PHE A 16 -4.97 0.57 -2.76
C PHE A 16 -3.56 -0.03 -2.86
N LEU A 17 -2.69 0.28 -1.90
CA LEU A 17 -1.30 -0.18 -1.90
C LEU A 17 -1.04 -1.08 -0.70
N VAL A 18 -0.55 -2.29 -0.95
CA VAL A 18 -0.13 -3.23 0.08
C VAL A 18 1.37 -3.42 -0.01
N SER A 19 2.04 -3.42 1.14
CA SER A 19 3.48 -3.66 1.22
C SER A 19 3.84 -4.57 2.37
N SER A 20 5.05 -5.14 2.27
CA SER A 20 5.61 -6.06 3.24
C SER A 20 6.74 -5.39 4.01
N GLY A 21 6.82 -5.57 5.32
CA GLY A 21 7.77 -4.86 6.17
C GLY A 21 9.22 -5.33 6.02
N LEU A 22 9.44 -6.60 5.60
CA LEU A 22 10.78 -7.14 5.29
C LEU A 22 11.09 -7.08 3.79
N ASP A 23 10.38 -6.22 3.04
CA ASP A 23 10.59 -5.99 1.63
C ASP A 23 11.71 -4.95 1.41
N PRO A 24 12.73 -5.21 0.56
CA PRO A 24 13.72 -4.19 0.20
C PRO A 24 13.08 -2.91 -0.40
N PHE A 25 11.87 -3.01 -0.96
CA PHE A 25 11.16 -1.91 -1.58
C PHE A 25 10.20 -1.18 -0.63
N VAL A 26 10.13 -1.53 0.65
CA VAL A 26 9.21 -0.90 1.63
C VAL A 26 9.34 0.63 1.64
N LEU A 27 10.56 1.16 1.55
CA LEU A 27 10.78 2.60 1.51
C LEU A 27 10.25 3.25 0.21
N GLN A 28 10.38 2.56 -0.92
CA GLN A 28 9.84 3.04 -2.20
C GLN A 28 8.31 3.01 -2.18
N ASN A 29 7.71 1.98 -1.59
CA ASN A 29 6.26 1.88 -1.42
C ASN A 29 5.71 3.06 -0.60
N ARG A 30 6.34 3.35 0.56
CA ARG A 30 6.00 4.51 1.40
C ARG A 30 6.12 5.83 0.64
N ARG A 31 7.22 6.02 -0.12
CA ARG A 31 7.43 7.23 -0.92
C ARG A 31 6.38 7.39 -2.01
N TYR A 32 5.96 6.30 -2.63
CA TYR A 32 4.97 6.30 -3.70
C TYR A 32 3.57 6.61 -3.17
N ALA A 33 3.15 5.96 -2.08
CA ALA A 33 1.90 6.27 -1.40
C ALA A 33 1.84 7.76 -1.01
N ALA A 34 2.88 8.27 -0.37
CA ALA A 34 2.93 9.67 0.04
C ALA A 34 2.93 10.65 -1.15
N ALA A 35 3.49 10.27 -2.30
CA ALA A 35 3.46 11.10 -3.51
C ALA A 35 2.05 11.18 -4.11
N LEU A 36 1.32 10.07 -4.16
CA LEU A 36 -0.07 10.00 -4.59
C LEU A 36 -0.98 10.81 -3.65
N GLU A 37 -0.83 10.63 -2.33
CA GLU A 37 -1.59 11.38 -1.31
C GLU A 37 -1.37 12.89 -1.44
N ARG A 38 -0.11 13.33 -1.61
CA ARG A 38 0.20 14.76 -1.83
C ARG A 38 -0.41 15.33 -3.12
N ALA A 39 -0.64 14.49 -4.12
CA ALA A 39 -1.29 14.89 -5.36
C ALA A 39 -2.84 14.86 -5.28
N GLY A 40 -3.40 14.56 -4.11
CA GLY A 40 -4.85 14.51 -3.88
C GLY A 40 -5.51 13.21 -4.35
N VAL A 41 -4.73 12.17 -4.66
CA VAL A 41 -5.27 10.86 -5.02
C VAL A 41 -5.80 10.17 -3.76
N PRO A 42 -7.01 9.59 -3.76
CA PRO A 42 -7.47 8.77 -2.66
C PRO A 42 -6.59 7.51 -2.54
N VAL A 43 -5.81 7.41 -1.46
CA VAL A 43 -4.91 6.28 -1.21
C VAL A 43 -5.31 5.57 0.06
N ARG A 44 -5.32 4.23 0.00
CA ARG A 44 -5.31 3.39 1.19
C ARG A 44 -4.06 2.53 1.16
N TYR A 45 -3.11 2.87 2.02
CA TYR A 45 -1.84 2.16 2.17
C TYR A 45 -1.85 1.24 3.41
N VAL A 46 -1.47 -0.02 3.22
CA VAL A 46 -1.33 -1.00 4.29
C VAL A 46 0.05 -1.64 4.23
N GLU A 47 0.79 -1.53 5.31
CA GLU A 47 2.08 -2.22 5.48
C GLU A 47 1.92 -3.33 6.50
N TYR A 48 2.34 -4.55 6.13
CA TYR A 48 2.34 -5.70 7.02
C TYR A 48 3.74 -5.91 7.60
N PRO A 49 3.99 -5.55 8.87
CA PRO A 49 5.31 -5.70 9.49
C PRO A 49 5.70 -7.18 9.59
N GLY A 50 6.99 -7.47 9.41
CA GLY A 50 7.54 -8.82 9.61
C GLY A 50 7.24 -9.84 8.50
N LEU A 51 6.50 -9.46 7.45
CA LEU A 51 6.26 -10.34 6.31
C LEU A 51 7.36 -10.17 5.24
N PRO A 52 7.68 -11.24 4.49
CA PRO A 52 8.63 -11.18 3.38
C PRO A 52 7.99 -10.60 2.10
N HIS A 53 8.82 -10.24 1.12
CA HIS A 53 8.35 -9.88 -0.21
C HIS A 53 7.51 -11.02 -0.82
N GLY A 54 6.39 -10.67 -1.49
CA GLY A 54 5.51 -11.66 -2.11
C GLY A 54 4.66 -12.50 -1.14
N PHE A 55 4.53 -12.11 0.13
CA PHE A 55 3.71 -12.85 1.12
C PHE A 55 2.27 -13.17 0.67
N PRO A 56 1.55 -12.36 -0.14
CA PRO A 56 0.19 -12.70 -0.54
C PRO A 56 0.13 -13.97 -1.39
N ALA A 57 1.17 -14.26 -2.17
CA ALA A 57 1.25 -15.47 -2.98
C ALA A 57 1.57 -16.73 -2.13
N SER A 58 2.13 -16.55 -0.94
CA SER A 58 2.42 -17.62 0.03
C SER A 58 1.43 -17.66 1.19
N ALA A 59 0.28 -17.00 1.05
CA ALA A 59 -0.72 -16.79 2.12
C ALA A 59 -1.21 -18.08 2.79
N THR A 60 -1.11 -19.24 2.15
CA THR A 60 -1.41 -20.55 2.76
C THR A 60 -0.57 -20.84 4.01
N ARG A 61 0.67 -20.32 4.11
CA ARG A 61 1.57 -20.56 5.25
C ARG A 61 1.67 -19.36 6.21
N TYR A 62 1.34 -18.16 5.74
CA TYR A 62 1.31 -16.95 6.54
C TYR A 62 -0.14 -16.53 6.83
N VAL A 63 -0.89 -17.38 7.54
CA VAL A 63 -2.12 -16.92 8.21
C VAL A 63 -1.70 -16.09 9.41
N VAL A 64 -1.17 -14.89 9.14
CA VAL A 64 -1.21 -13.80 10.11
C VAL A 64 -2.68 -13.48 10.27
N SER A 65 -3.16 -13.30 11.49
CA SER A 65 -4.54 -12.88 11.78
C SER A 65 -4.81 -11.50 11.14
N ILE A 66 -5.17 -11.47 9.85
CA ILE A 66 -5.43 -10.25 9.06
C ILE A 66 -6.78 -9.60 9.45
N THR A 67 -7.45 -10.12 10.48
CA THR A 67 -8.88 -9.94 10.69
C THR A 67 -9.27 -8.82 11.67
N ARG A 68 -8.37 -7.93 12.13
CA ARG A 68 -8.76 -7.03 13.24
C ARG A 68 -8.36 -5.56 13.25
N SER A 69 -7.99 -4.93 12.13
CA SER A 69 -7.79 -3.47 12.14
C SER A 69 -8.19 -2.70 10.89
N ALA A 70 -8.97 -3.30 9.98
CA ALA A 70 -9.67 -2.51 8.97
C ALA A 70 -10.77 -1.71 9.70
N LYS A 71 -10.50 -0.44 10.03
CA LYS A 71 -11.54 0.52 10.40
C LYS A 71 -12.56 0.49 9.24
N PRO A 72 -13.85 0.17 9.49
CA PRO A 72 -14.82 0.11 8.41
C PRO A 72 -14.84 1.46 7.70
N CYS A 73 -14.73 1.43 6.36
CA CYS A 73 -14.94 2.64 5.57
C CYS A 73 -16.37 3.10 5.87
N ALA A 74 -16.51 4.23 6.55
CA ALA A 74 -17.80 4.88 6.70
C ALA A 74 -18.29 5.18 5.28
N GLY A 75 -19.35 4.49 4.85
CA GLY A 75 -20.02 4.78 3.60
C GLY A 75 -20.50 6.22 3.62
N SER A 76 -20.08 7.01 2.64
CA SER A 76 -20.80 8.23 2.29
C SER A 76 -22.07 7.79 1.59
N ALA A 77 -23.21 8.08 2.22
CA ALA A 77 -24.42 8.42 1.47
C ALA A 77 -24.21 9.76 0.75
#